data_AF-A0A177FEJ0-F1
#
_entry.id   AF-A0A177FEJ0-F1
#
_cell.length_a   1.000
_cell.length_b   1.000
_cell.length_c   1.000
_cell.angle_alpha   90.00
_cell.angle_beta   90.00
_cell.angle_gamma   90.00
#
_symmetry.space_group_name_H-M   'P 1'
#
loop_
_entity.id
_entity.type
_entity.pdbx_description
1 polymer ?
#
loop_
_entity_poly.entity_id
_entity_poly.type
_entity_poly.pdbx_seq_one_letter_code
_entity_poly.pdbx_strand_id
1 'polypeptide(L)'
;MAGNAQPELVIGVDFGMSQTGVAYCTAPWTNPSTFQSWTTIASELFNKAPSRLAYDHGTANIKSWGFFADVADKTVDIKEYFKLHLDPEYGEWKLLSHQDARRYYLDYMRCVHDHIARYFQTRYAQWATMRVEWNFSVPTTWKHAGMVRDLLEILKLAGFGRDGPYHSSVVTLTEAEAAAVCVAKQMLKRDDVILVCDAGGGTTDVNIMKVKSEMGETLRLEQLLQVEGREVGSALIDIKVQQHLASRLALVPEILHPPETAERMMLGRFERFKCSFGSPGMTAPKLFLPVVGLPAGLDYPQAGIRDSHMEIDQDTIQHLFDEQVDGLLELIEEQLHALKRNRPGEQVSYLIMSGGLSASEYIQRRVKTHFESGAGAEIPNIRGLRMLLAENLQLAVVQGLVSYRAQEISKGRPPIEQRCAPVSYGVVVNQKYSQQRHFGQRVVRDKRDGQRWAVDQIEWLIRKGDKVTDNGLEKMFKAKLSPAQYRKPWQAQFVVSTRPIDALPQSMAEKDHVRTLCTVTVDLQLVDRHVRNKHWWNFGERYELAHFRLRLIPGSFDLKFRLLSGGRLVNSEDDQVKVDWSGGGSHRQSTTSNDDLDQWHTMS
;
A
#
# COMPACT_ATOMS: atom_id res chain seq x y z
N MET A 1 -30.19 -14.29 2.84
CA MET A 1 -29.63 -14.41 1.48
C MET A 1 -29.25 -13.01 1.00
N ALA A 2 -27.97 -12.63 1.11
CA ALA A 2 -27.44 -11.44 0.45
C ALA A 2 -26.46 -11.94 -0.62
N GLY A 3 -27.01 -12.40 -1.74
CA GLY A 3 -26.20 -12.84 -2.87
C GLY A 3 -25.64 -11.61 -3.57
N ASN A 4 -24.34 -11.40 -3.46
CA ASN A 4 -23.40 -10.78 -4.42
C ASN A 4 -24.02 -9.89 -5.52
N ALA A 5 -24.81 -8.86 -5.16
CA ALA A 5 -25.43 -7.96 -6.11
C ALA A 5 -24.41 -6.90 -6.54
N GLN A 6 -24.27 -6.67 -7.84
CA GLN A 6 -23.32 -5.70 -8.39
C GLN A 6 -23.62 -4.28 -7.86
N PRO A 7 -22.58 -3.47 -7.57
CA PRO A 7 -22.79 -2.09 -7.15
C PRO A 7 -23.45 -1.27 -8.25
N GLU A 8 -24.18 -0.23 -7.86
CA GLU A 8 -24.82 0.74 -8.76
C GLU A 8 -23.95 1.97 -8.96
N LEU A 9 -23.07 2.24 -8.01
CA LEU A 9 -22.07 3.32 -8.03
C LEU A 9 -20.76 2.80 -7.44
N VAL A 10 -19.68 2.98 -8.20
CA VAL A 10 -18.31 2.74 -7.76
C VAL A 10 -17.65 4.08 -7.56
N ILE A 11 -17.08 4.31 -6.38
CA ILE A 11 -16.33 5.53 -6.05
C ILE A 11 -14.90 5.14 -5.70
N GLY A 12 -13.93 5.64 -6.45
CA GLY A 12 -12.51 5.51 -6.14
C GLY A 12 -12.02 6.72 -5.35
N VAL A 13 -11.23 6.48 -4.31
CA VAL A 13 -10.58 7.52 -3.50
C VAL A 13 -9.08 7.23 -3.46
N ASP A 14 -8.30 8.18 -3.97
CA ASP A 14 -6.84 8.19 -3.92
C ASP A 14 -6.39 9.21 -2.87
N PHE A 15 -6.04 8.71 -1.69
CA PHE A 15 -5.45 9.55 -0.63
C PHE A 15 -3.95 9.69 -0.87
N GLY A 16 -3.53 10.82 -1.45
CA GLY A 16 -2.12 11.15 -1.66
C GLY A 16 -1.51 11.93 -0.49
N MET A 17 -0.17 11.97 -0.48
CA MET A 17 0.63 12.68 0.54
C MET A 17 0.26 14.17 0.64
N SER A 18 0.12 14.85 -0.51
CA SER A 18 -0.20 16.28 -0.57
C SER A 18 -1.64 16.55 -1.00
N GLN A 19 -2.25 15.63 -1.76
CA GLN A 19 -3.56 15.84 -2.37
C GLN A 19 -4.36 14.54 -2.47
N THR A 20 -5.68 14.65 -2.34
CA THR A 20 -6.64 13.55 -2.45
C THR A 20 -7.49 13.71 -3.72
N GLY A 21 -7.59 12.65 -4.52
CA GLY A 21 -8.43 12.59 -5.71
C GLY A 21 -9.62 11.65 -5.52
N VAL A 22 -10.74 11.97 -6.18
CA VAL A 22 -11.92 11.11 -6.23
C VAL A 22 -12.38 10.96 -7.67
N ALA A 23 -12.74 9.74 -8.06
CA ALA A 23 -13.40 9.45 -9.31
C ALA A 23 -14.57 8.50 -9.06
N TYR A 24 -15.53 8.44 -9.95
CA TYR A 24 -16.68 7.56 -9.81
C TYR A 24 -17.19 7.08 -11.15
N CYS A 25 -17.90 5.95 -11.16
CA CYS A 25 -18.54 5.42 -12.36
C CYS A 25 -19.86 4.75 -11.97
N THR A 26 -20.81 4.81 -12.90
CA THR A 26 -22.11 4.13 -12.83
C THR A 26 -22.33 3.40 -14.15
N ALA A 27 -23.38 2.59 -14.25
CA ALA A 27 -23.78 1.99 -15.53
C ALA A 27 -23.88 3.07 -16.64
N PRO A 28 -23.36 2.83 -17.86
CA PRO A 28 -22.97 1.53 -18.42
C PRO A 28 -21.51 1.09 -18.16
N TRP A 29 -20.82 1.68 -17.17
CA TRP A 29 -19.48 1.26 -16.73
C TRP A 29 -18.37 1.46 -17.77
N THR A 30 -18.44 2.54 -18.54
CA THR A 30 -17.49 2.83 -19.62
C THR A 30 -16.27 3.60 -19.14
N ASN A 31 -16.47 4.87 -18.77
CA ASN A 31 -15.40 5.78 -18.39
C ASN A 31 -15.65 6.37 -16.99
N PRO A 32 -14.64 6.36 -16.10
CA PRO A 32 -14.71 7.07 -14.83
C PRO A 32 -14.88 8.58 -15.04
N SER A 33 -15.73 9.18 -14.22
CA SER A 33 -15.85 10.63 -14.07
C SER A 33 -14.99 11.11 -12.90
N THR A 34 -14.26 12.21 -13.10
CA THR A 34 -13.50 12.85 -12.02
C THR A 34 -14.44 13.68 -11.15
N PHE A 35 -14.32 13.55 -9.83
CA PHE A 35 -15.01 14.42 -8.89
C PHE A 35 -14.27 15.76 -8.77
N GLN A 36 -14.95 16.87 -9.03
CA GLN A 36 -14.35 18.21 -9.04
C GLN A 36 -15.00 19.22 -8.08
N SER A 37 -16.12 18.86 -7.46
CA SER A 37 -16.91 19.75 -6.59
C SER A 37 -16.35 19.80 -5.16
N TRP A 38 -15.09 20.22 -5.00
CA TRP A 38 -14.41 20.28 -3.69
C TRP A 38 -14.74 21.54 -2.88
N THR A 39 -15.09 22.64 -3.54
CA THR A 39 -15.48 23.89 -2.87
C THR A 39 -16.98 24.13 -3.02
N THR A 40 -17.50 25.09 -2.24
CA THR A 40 -18.90 25.54 -2.36
C THR A 40 -19.12 26.46 -3.57
N ILE A 41 -18.05 26.87 -4.24
CA ILE A 41 -18.07 27.79 -5.37
C ILE A 41 -18.18 26.96 -6.65
N ALA A 42 -19.35 26.95 -7.28
CA ALA A 42 -19.63 26.08 -8.43
C ALA A 42 -18.71 26.29 -9.65
N SER A 43 -18.10 27.48 -9.79
CA SER A 43 -17.16 27.79 -10.87
C SER A 43 -15.73 27.27 -10.63
N GLU A 44 -15.42 26.85 -9.41
CA GLU A 44 -14.09 26.34 -9.06
C GLU A 44 -14.07 24.81 -9.15
N LEU A 45 -13.53 24.31 -10.27
CA LEU A 45 -13.38 22.88 -10.49
C LEU A 45 -11.93 22.47 -10.23
N PHE A 46 -11.73 21.66 -9.19
CA PHE A 46 -10.42 21.14 -8.83
C PHE A 46 -10.36 19.63 -9.03
N ASN A 47 -9.30 19.11 -9.63
CA ASN A 47 -9.15 17.66 -9.82
C ASN A 47 -8.85 16.91 -8.52
N LYS A 48 -8.27 17.60 -7.54
CA LYS A 48 -7.92 17.06 -6.21
C LYS A 48 -8.07 18.13 -5.13
N ALA A 49 -8.31 17.71 -3.89
CA ALA A 49 -8.24 18.58 -2.71
C ALA A 49 -6.91 18.40 -1.96
N PRO A 50 -6.38 19.43 -1.29
CA PRO A 50 -5.23 19.29 -0.40
C PRO A 50 -5.48 18.28 0.73
N SER A 51 -4.52 17.41 1.00
CA SER A 51 -4.55 16.45 2.12
C SER A 51 -4.17 17.14 3.44
N ARG A 52 -5.01 18.09 3.86
CA ARG A 52 -4.74 19.03 4.95
C ARG A 52 -5.88 19.10 5.97
N LEU A 53 -5.53 19.22 7.24
CA LEU A 53 -6.43 19.53 8.35
C LEU A 53 -5.97 20.80 9.07
N ALA A 54 -6.94 21.55 9.61
CA ALA A 54 -6.72 22.65 10.54
C ALA A 54 -7.53 22.38 11.80
N TYR A 55 -6.84 22.22 12.94
CA TYR A 55 -7.45 22.12 14.25
C TYR A 55 -7.48 23.49 14.94
N ASP A 56 -8.46 23.77 15.78
CA ASP A 56 -8.35 24.92 16.70
C ASP A 56 -7.09 24.74 17.56
N HIS A 57 -6.27 25.79 17.65
CA HIS A 57 -4.93 25.71 18.24
C HIS A 57 -4.93 25.09 19.64
N GLY A 58 -4.11 24.06 19.83
CA GLY A 58 -3.96 23.34 21.10
C GLY A 58 -5.12 22.38 21.42
N THR A 59 -6.03 22.13 20.48
CA THR A 59 -7.18 21.23 20.67
C THR A 59 -7.21 20.12 19.62
N ALA A 60 -8.13 19.15 19.79
CA ALA A 60 -8.45 18.15 18.78
C ALA A 60 -9.72 18.50 17.99
N ASN A 61 -10.20 19.74 18.06
CA ASN A 61 -11.40 20.17 17.32
C ASN A 61 -11.03 20.56 15.88
N ILE A 62 -11.64 19.92 14.89
CA ILE A 62 -11.40 20.23 13.48
C ILE A 62 -12.14 21.51 13.13
N LYS A 63 -11.41 22.56 12.78
CA LYS A 63 -11.97 23.85 12.34
C LYS A 63 -12.28 23.84 10.84
N SER A 64 -11.35 23.30 10.03
CA SER A 64 -11.46 23.25 8.58
C SER A 64 -10.52 22.21 7.97
N TRP A 65 -10.71 21.88 6.69
CA TRP A 65 -9.92 20.87 5.98
C TRP A 65 -9.79 21.22 4.49
N GLY A 66 -8.85 20.59 3.80
CA GLY A 66 -8.65 20.77 2.36
C GLY A 66 -8.43 22.23 1.96
N PHE A 67 -9.19 22.72 0.98
CA PHE A 67 -9.12 24.11 0.51
C PHE A 67 -9.55 25.14 1.56
N PHE A 68 -10.33 24.73 2.57
CA PHE A 68 -10.83 25.63 3.61
C PHE A 68 -9.83 25.83 4.75
N ALA A 69 -8.76 25.02 4.81
CA ALA A 69 -7.70 25.18 5.79
C ALA A 69 -6.74 26.29 5.38
N ASP A 70 -6.90 27.46 6.01
CA ASP A 70 -6.03 28.63 5.82
C ASP A 70 -4.72 28.46 6.59
N VAL A 71 -3.63 28.27 5.85
CA VAL A 71 -2.27 28.11 6.42
C VAL A 71 -1.73 29.42 6.99
N ALA A 72 -2.33 30.57 6.65
CA ALA A 72 -1.96 31.85 7.23
C ALA A 72 -2.65 32.14 8.58
N ASP A 73 -3.69 31.38 8.95
CA ASP A 73 -4.42 31.54 10.21
C ASP A 73 -3.57 31.04 11.39
N LYS A 74 -3.17 31.95 12.28
CA LYS A 74 -2.36 31.63 13.47
C LYS A 74 -3.17 31.01 14.61
N THR A 75 -4.50 30.95 14.47
CA THR A 75 -5.39 30.38 15.49
C THR A 75 -5.62 28.88 15.29
N VAL A 76 -4.97 28.29 14.29
CA VAL A 76 -5.10 26.87 13.96
C VAL A 76 -3.77 26.15 13.93
N ASP A 77 -3.83 24.85 14.24
CA ASP A 77 -2.74 23.91 14.02
C ASP A 77 -2.97 23.20 12.69
N ILE A 78 -2.16 23.54 11.67
CA ILE A 78 -2.18 22.86 10.39
C ILE A 78 -1.47 21.50 10.49
N LYS A 79 -2.09 20.47 9.92
CA LYS A 79 -1.53 19.12 9.80
C LYS A 79 -1.55 18.68 8.34
N GLU A 80 -0.36 18.41 7.81
CA GLU A 80 -0.09 17.91 6.46
C GLU A 80 0.94 16.78 6.53
N TYR A 81 1.21 16.13 5.40
CA TYR A 81 2.33 15.19 5.25
C TYR A 81 2.31 13.99 6.20
N PHE A 82 1.12 13.59 6.67
CA PHE A 82 0.96 12.50 7.64
C PHE A 82 0.78 11.10 6.99
N LYS A 83 0.76 10.99 5.64
CA LYS A 83 0.54 9.72 4.94
C LYS A 83 1.67 8.72 5.18
N LEU A 84 2.93 9.14 5.09
CA LEU A 84 4.08 8.23 5.24
C LEU A 84 4.17 7.64 6.65
N HIS A 85 3.81 8.43 7.67
CA HIS A 85 3.77 7.99 9.08
C HIS A 85 2.62 7.02 9.41
N LEU A 86 1.75 6.71 8.45
CA LEU A 86 0.83 5.58 8.58
C LEU A 86 1.56 4.23 8.54
N ASP A 87 2.76 4.17 7.97
CA ASP A 87 3.64 3.02 8.14
C ASP A 87 4.40 3.18 9.49
N PRO A 88 4.20 2.28 10.46
CA PRO A 88 4.91 2.35 11.74
C PRO A 88 6.43 2.15 11.62
N GLU A 89 6.91 1.62 10.48
CA GLU A 89 8.34 1.45 10.21
C GLU A 89 8.99 2.67 9.55
N TYR A 90 8.20 3.67 9.16
CA TYR A 90 8.72 4.91 8.57
C TYR A 90 9.63 5.65 9.55
N GLY A 91 10.91 5.83 9.17
CA GLY A 91 11.97 6.22 10.12
C GLY A 91 12.70 7.52 9.82
N GLU A 92 12.64 8.04 8.59
CA GLU A 92 13.54 9.13 8.15
C GLU A 92 13.23 10.48 8.82
N TRP A 93 11.96 10.77 9.14
CA TRP A 93 11.55 12.05 9.73
C TRP A 93 10.56 11.83 10.88
N LYS A 94 11.06 11.70 12.12
CA LYS A 94 10.23 11.54 13.34
C LYS A 94 9.52 12.84 13.78
N LEU A 95 8.96 13.57 12.83
CA LEU A 95 8.17 14.78 13.09
C LEU A 95 6.77 14.44 13.62
N LEU A 96 6.28 13.23 13.34
CA LEU A 96 4.93 12.78 13.67
C LEU A 96 4.95 11.35 14.21
N SER A 97 4.18 11.09 15.26
CA SER A 97 3.99 9.72 15.76
C SER A 97 3.02 8.95 14.86
N HIS A 98 3.20 7.62 14.76
CA HIS A 98 2.26 6.76 14.03
C HIS A 98 0.81 6.89 14.55
N GLN A 99 0.62 7.10 15.85
CA GLN A 99 -0.70 7.29 16.45
C GLN A 99 -1.35 8.60 16.01
N ASP A 100 -0.59 9.69 15.96
CA ASP A 100 -1.07 10.97 15.48
C ASP A 100 -1.39 10.92 13.98
N ALA A 101 -0.54 10.26 13.19
CA ALA A 101 -0.78 10.05 11.76
C ALA A 101 -2.10 9.31 11.51
N ARG A 102 -2.38 8.24 12.26
CA ARG A 102 -3.65 7.52 12.19
C ARG A 102 -4.84 8.39 12.56
N ARG A 103 -4.70 9.22 13.60
CA ARG A 103 -5.75 10.17 14.02
C ARG A 103 -6.03 11.18 12.92
N TYR A 104 -5.00 11.85 12.40
CA TYR A 104 -5.15 12.84 11.34
C TYR A 104 -5.73 12.22 10.07
N TYR A 105 -5.32 11.01 9.74
CA TYR A 105 -5.92 10.26 8.64
C TYR A 105 -7.39 9.96 8.86
N LEU A 106 -7.79 9.43 10.02
CA LEU A 106 -9.20 9.19 10.36
C LEU A 106 -10.04 10.48 10.21
N ASP A 107 -9.57 11.56 10.81
CA ASP A 107 -10.29 12.84 10.86
C ASP A 107 -10.41 13.47 9.47
N TYR A 108 -9.33 13.46 8.69
CA TYR A 108 -9.34 13.96 7.31
C TYR A 108 -10.26 13.11 6.42
N MET A 109 -10.15 11.79 6.53
CA MET A 109 -10.97 10.87 5.74
C MET A 109 -12.45 10.97 6.11
N ARG A 110 -12.80 11.29 7.36
CA ARG A 110 -14.19 11.60 7.76
C ARG A 110 -14.69 12.85 7.07
N CYS A 111 -13.89 13.93 7.02
CA CYS A 111 -14.26 15.14 6.29
C CYS A 111 -14.46 14.87 4.78
N VAL A 112 -13.56 14.11 4.16
CA VAL A 112 -13.69 13.68 2.76
C VAL A 112 -14.96 12.86 2.55
N HIS A 113 -15.19 11.84 3.38
CA HIS A 113 -16.39 11.01 3.34
C HIS A 113 -17.65 11.88 3.35
N ASP A 114 -17.80 12.70 4.38
CA ASP A 114 -19.02 13.49 4.60
C ASP A 114 -19.27 14.45 3.42
N HIS A 115 -18.21 15.00 2.83
CA HIS A 115 -18.31 15.90 1.68
C HIS A 115 -18.79 15.17 0.42
N ILE A 116 -18.16 14.03 0.10
CA ILE A 116 -18.51 13.25 -1.08
C ILE A 116 -19.90 12.60 -0.92
N ALA A 117 -20.21 12.07 0.26
CA ALA A 117 -21.52 11.50 0.59
C ALA A 117 -22.64 12.54 0.44
N ARG A 118 -22.47 13.75 0.99
CA ARG A 118 -23.44 14.86 0.80
C ARG A 118 -23.65 15.20 -0.67
N TYR A 119 -22.58 15.24 -1.47
CA TYR A 119 -22.69 15.49 -2.91
C TYR A 119 -23.57 14.44 -3.60
N PHE A 120 -23.41 13.16 -3.28
CA PHE A 120 -24.20 12.09 -3.89
C PHE A 120 -25.61 12.00 -3.32
N GLN A 121 -25.81 12.20 -2.02
CA GLN A 121 -27.14 12.23 -1.38
C GLN A 121 -28.08 13.26 -2.02
N THR A 122 -27.54 14.41 -2.42
CA THR A 122 -28.34 15.46 -3.09
C THR A 122 -28.70 15.13 -4.55
N ARG A 123 -28.06 14.12 -5.15
CA ARG A 123 -28.24 13.74 -6.58
C ARG A 123 -28.90 12.38 -6.77
N TYR A 124 -28.77 11.48 -5.80
CA TYR A 124 -29.33 10.14 -5.81
C TYR A 124 -30.36 10.03 -4.69
N ALA A 125 -31.65 10.16 -5.02
CA ALA A 125 -32.76 10.10 -4.05
C ALA A 125 -32.76 8.80 -3.23
N GLN A 126 -32.25 7.72 -3.81
CA GLN A 126 -32.14 6.39 -3.22
C GLN A 126 -30.79 6.11 -2.55
N TRP A 127 -29.94 7.12 -2.27
CA TRP A 127 -28.58 6.93 -1.70
C TRP A 127 -28.53 5.92 -0.55
N ALA A 128 -29.45 6.04 0.41
CA ALA A 128 -29.51 5.17 1.59
C ALA A 128 -29.70 3.68 1.25
N THR A 129 -30.37 3.36 0.14
CA THR A 129 -30.61 1.98 -0.30
C THR A 129 -29.82 1.61 -1.55
N MET A 130 -29.02 2.52 -2.08
CA MET A 130 -28.18 2.31 -3.26
C MET A 130 -27.01 1.39 -2.90
N ARG A 131 -26.61 0.52 -3.84
CA ARG A 131 -25.40 -0.28 -3.69
C ARG A 131 -24.18 0.55 -4.07
N VAL A 132 -23.46 1.04 -3.08
CA VAL A 132 -22.29 1.92 -3.27
C VAL A 132 -21.02 1.20 -2.82
N GLU A 133 -20.02 1.14 -3.68
CA GLU A 133 -18.74 0.50 -3.37
C GLU A 133 -17.59 1.52 -3.42
N TRP A 134 -17.03 1.82 -2.25
CA TRP A 134 -15.86 2.68 -2.08
C TRP A 134 -14.59 1.87 -2.28
N ASN A 135 -13.74 2.31 -3.21
CA ASN A 135 -12.52 1.63 -3.64
C ASN A 135 -11.30 2.50 -3.31
N PHE A 136 -10.32 1.92 -2.63
CA PHE A 136 -9.10 2.60 -2.20
C PHE A 136 -7.85 1.92 -2.77
N SER A 137 -6.82 2.72 -3.03
CA SER A 137 -5.45 2.26 -3.26
C SER A 137 -4.63 2.29 -1.98
N VAL A 138 -3.49 1.61 -2.01
CA VAL A 138 -2.43 1.73 -0.99
C VAL A 138 -1.05 1.88 -1.63
N PRO A 139 -0.09 2.53 -0.95
CA PRO A 139 1.30 2.61 -1.42
C PRO A 139 1.92 1.22 -1.59
N THR A 140 2.85 1.07 -2.54
CA THR A 140 3.56 -0.19 -2.76
C THR A 140 4.64 -0.46 -1.72
N THR A 141 5.08 0.59 -1.03
CA THR A 141 6.04 0.51 0.08
C THR A 141 5.51 -0.33 1.23
N TRP A 142 4.19 -0.45 1.37
CA TRP A 142 3.56 -1.21 2.44
C TRP A 142 3.74 -2.72 2.26
N LYS A 143 4.59 -3.33 3.10
CA LYS A 143 4.89 -4.78 3.02
C LYS A 143 4.15 -5.63 4.06
N HIS A 144 3.31 -5.03 4.90
CA HIS A 144 2.63 -5.72 6.01
C HIS A 144 1.14 -5.86 5.78
N ALA A 145 0.65 -7.10 5.68
CA ALA A 145 -0.77 -7.35 5.44
C ALA A 145 -1.71 -6.90 6.58
N GLY A 146 -1.17 -6.65 7.77
CA GLY A 146 -1.92 -6.01 8.86
C GLY A 146 -2.31 -4.56 8.57
N MET A 147 -1.51 -3.82 7.80
CA MET A 147 -1.75 -2.39 7.55
C MET A 147 -2.98 -2.12 6.71
N VAL A 148 -3.26 -2.95 5.69
CA VAL A 148 -4.48 -2.81 4.88
C VAL A 148 -5.74 -3.03 5.71
N ARG A 149 -5.73 -4.01 6.62
CA ARG A 149 -6.86 -4.23 7.52
C ARG A 149 -7.05 -3.03 8.44
N ASP A 150 -5.98 -2.56 9.08
CA ASP A 150 -6.06 -1.42 10.00
C ASP A 150 -6.53 -0.15 9.27
N LEU A 151 -6.11 0.03 8.02
CA LEU A 151 -6.59 1.10 7.14
C LEU A 151 -8.09 0.98 6.86
N LEU A 152 -8.57 -0.21 6.48
CA LEU A 152 -9.98 -0.48 6.25
C LEU A 152 -10.84 -0.24 7.50
N GLU A 153 -10.31 -0.55 8.69
CA GLU A 153 -10.97 -0.23 9.94
C GLU A 153 -11.09 1.28 10.15
N ILE A 154 -10.01 2.04 9.93
CA ILE A 154 -10.04 3.51 10.00
C ILE A 154 -11.03 4.09 8.99
N LEU A 155 -11.03 3.60 7.74
CA LEU A 155 -11.96 4.06 6.70
C LEU A 155 -13.43 3.80 7.10
N LYS A 156 -13.74 2.64 7.69
CA LYS A 156 -15.07 2.37 8.24
C LYS A 156 -15.43 3.31 9.39
N LEU A 157 -14.47 3.67 10.25
CA LEU A 157 -14.68 4.66 11.32
C LEU A 157 -14.85 6.10 10.78
N ALA A 158 -14.30 6.39 9.61
CA ALA A 158 -14.51 7.64 8.88
C ALA A 158 -15.89 7.72 8.20
N GLY A 159 -16.62 6.60 8.07
CA GLY A 159 -17.97 6.54 7.50
C GLY A 159 -18.07 5.75 6.20
N PHE A 160 -16.95 5.48 5.53
CA PHE A 160 -16.94 4.76 4.26
C PHE A 160 -17.56 3.37 4.40
N GLY A 161 -18.54 3.08 3.53
CA GLY A 161 -19.27 1.82 3.56
C GLY A 161 -20.37 1.73 4.64
N ARG A 162 -20.76 2.84 5.29
CA ARG A 162 -21.72 2.81 6.43
C ARG A 162 -22.99 3.64 6.26
N ASP A 163 -23.12 4.40 5.18
CA ASP A 163 -24.28 5.26 4.91
C ASP A 163 -25.59 4.49 4.64
N GLY A 164 -25.50 3.20 4.30
CA GLY A 164 -26.64 2.34 4.02
C GLY A 164 -26.30 0.85 4.13
N PRO A 165 -27.32 -0.04 4.20
CA PRO A 165 -27.10 -1.47 4.38
C PRO A 165 -26.39 -2.17 3.21
N TYR A 166 -26.28 -1.49 2.06
CA TYR A 166 -25.60 -2.02 0.87
C TYR A 166 -24.38 -1.21 0.45
N HIS A 167 -23.89 -0.35 1.34
CA HIS A 167 -22.62 0.35 1.14
C HIS A 167 -21.48 -0.53 1.58
N SER A 168 -20.35 -0.48 0.89
CA SER A 168 -19.16 -1.24 1.23
C SER A 168 -17.89 -0.46 0.92
N SER A 169 -16.78 -0.83 1.57
CA SER A 169 -15.46 -0.23 1.36
C SER A 169 -14.41 -1.34 1.17
N VAL A 170 -13.58 -1.22 0.14
CA VAL A 170 -12.56 -2.20 -0.22
C VAL A 170 -11.25 -1.53 -0.62
N VAL A 171 -10.13 -2.18 -0.32
CA VAL A 171 -8.82 -1.86 -0.90
C VAL A 171 -8.56 -2.89 -1.98
N THR A 172 -8.35 -2.43 -3.23
CA THR A 172 -8.34 -3.32 -4.40
C THR A 172 -7.02 -3.39 -5.14
N LEU A 173 -6.31 -2.26 -5.26
CA LEU A 173 -5.08 -2.15 -6.02
C LEU A 173 -4.00 -1.39 -5.25
N THR A 174 -2.74 -1.63 -5.59
CA THR A 174 -1.67 -0.68 -5.27
C THR A 174 -1.79 0.59 -6.13
N GLU A 175 -1.15 1.69 -5.73
CA GLU A 175 -1.11 2.92 -6.53
C GLU A 175 -0.54 2.66 -7.95
N ALA A 176 0.57 1.93 -8.06
CA ALA A 176 1.16 1.60 -9.37
C ALA A 176 0.34 0.57 -10.17
N GLU A 177 -0.37 -0.37 -9.54
CA GLU A 177 -1.34 -1.23 -10.25
C GLU A 177 -2.48 -0.40 -10.86
N ALA A 178 -3.04 0.52 -10.08
CA ALA A 178 -4.12 1.39 -10.54
C ALA A 178 -3.64 2.31 -11.67
N ALA A 179 -2.48 2.95 -11.53
CA ALA A 179 -1.88 3.76 -12.58
C ALA A 179 -1.69 2.95 -13.87
N ALA A 180 -1.24 1.70 -13.79
CA ALA A 180 -1.09 0.83 -14.96
C ALA A 180 -2.41 0.49 -15.65
N VAL A 181 -3.49 0.25 -14.90
CA VAL A 181 -4.83 0.04 -15.47
C VAL A 181 -5.32 1.28 -16.23
N CYS A 182 -5.07 2.48 -15.68
CA CYS A 182 -5.45 3.72 -16.34
C CYS A 182 -4.66 3.94 -17.63
N VAL A 183 -3.35 3.77 -17.56
CA VAL A 183 -2.42 4.04 -18.66
C VAL A 183 -2.57 3.03 -19.79
N ALA A 184 -2.82 1.75 -19.49
CA ALA A 184 -2.88 0.72 -20.51
C ALA A 184 -4.05 0.87 -21.50
N LYS A 185 -4.98 1.79 -21.24
CA LYS A 185 -6.03 2.19 -22.18
C LYS A 185 -5.55 3.13 -23.29
N GLN A 186 -4.34 3.70 -23.21
CA GLN A 186 -3.78 4.71 -24.14
C GLN A 186 -3.22 4.10 -25.43
N MET A 187 -4.00 3.26 -26.14
CA MET A 187 -3.65 2.68 -27.44
C MET A 187 -2.42 1.76 -27.45
N LEU A 188 -2.17 1.03 -26.36
CA LEU A 188 -1.14 -0.01 -26.33
C LEU A 188 -1.56 -1.24 -27.14
N LYS A 189 -0.57 -1.96 -27.67
CA LYS A 189 -0.78 -3.19 -28.45
C LYS A 189 -0.50 -4.41 -27.60
N ARG A 190 -1.02 -5.54 -28.04
CA ARG A 190 -0.65 -6.84 -27.47
C ARG A 190 0.87 -7.02 -27.48
N ASP A 191 1.37 -7.62 -26.42
CA ASP A 191 2.78 -7.91 -26.14
C ASP A 191 3.67 -6.69 -25.87
N ASP A 192 3.13 -5.46 -25.89
CA ASP A 192 3.82 -4.32 -25.32
C ASP A 192 4.06 -4.56 -23.82
N VAL A 193 5.32 -4.36 -23.40
CA VAL A 193 5.70 -4.35 -22.00
C VAL A 193 5.87 -2.90 -21.56
N ILE A 194 5.12 -2.52 -20.54
CA ILE A 194 5.12 -1.19 -19.96
C ILE A 194 5.75 -1.22 -18.57
N LEU A 195 6.63 -0.26 -18.31
CA LEU A 195 7.04 0.11 -16.96
C LEU A 195 6.28 1.38 -16.59
N VAL A 196 5.41 1.30 -15.61
CA VAL A 196 4.70 2.46 -15.09
C VAL A 196 5.45 2.95 -13.86
N CYS A 197 5.79 4.23 -13.85
CA CYS A 197 6.42 4.91 -12.73
C CYS A 197 5.47 5.99 -12.23
N ASP A 198 4.79 5.71 -11.12
CA ASP A 198 3.93 6.67 -10.43
C ASP A 198 4.75 7.42 -9.39
N ALA A 199 5.25 8.60 -9.76
CA ALA A 199 6.03 9.47 -8.90
C ALA A 199 5.11 10.50 -8.22
N GLY A 200 4.69 10.17 -7.00
CA GLY A 200 3.71 10.92 -6.23
C GLY A 200 4.31 12.00 -5.34
N GLY A 201 3.53 12.38 -4.32
CA GLY A 201 3.95 13.37 -3.32
C GLY A 201 4.90 12.79 -2.27
N GLY A 202 4.67 11.55 -1.81
CA GLY A 202 5.47 10.92 -0.76
C GLY A 202 6.22 9.67 -1.19
N THR A 203 5.71 8.97 -2.21
CA THR A 203 6.28 7.73 -2.71
C THR A 203 6.39 7.77 -4.23
N THR A 204 7.34 6.98 -4.74
CA THR A 204 7.44 6.63 -6.14
C THR A 204 7.27 5.13 -6.25
N ASP A 205 6.27 4.71 -7.00
CA ASP A 205 5.84 3.32 -7.12
C ASP A 205 6.00 2.85 -8.57
N VAL A 206 6.58 1.66 -8.77
CA VAL A 206 6.90 1.11 -10.09
C VAL A 206 6.29 -0.27 -10.33
N ASN A 207 5.75 -0.46 -11.53
CA ASN A 207 5.15 -1.73 -11.94
C ASN A 207 5.51 -2.06 -13.39
N ILE A 208 5.84 -3.32 -13.65
CA ILE A 208 6.12 -3.81 -14.99
C ILE A 208 5.03 -4.81 -15.41
N MET A 209 4.30 -4.45 -16.46
CA MET A 209 3.18 -5.22 -16.98
C MET A 209 3.31 -5.47 -18.48
N LYS A 210 2.76 -6.60 -18.93
CA LYS A 210 2.62 -6.94 -20.34
C LYS A 210 1.16 -6.91 -20.75
N VAL A 211 0.86 -6.26 -21.87
CA VAL A 211 -0.48 -6.22 -22.44
C VAL A 211 -0.78 -7.56 -23.13
N LYS A 212 -1.88 -8.22 -22.75
CA LYS A 212 -2.28 -9.56 -23.26
C LYS A 212 -3.52 -9.53 -24.15
N SER A 213 -4.19 -8.39 -24.24
CA SER A 213 -5.36 -8.15 -25.07
C SER A 213 -5.00 -7.41 -26.34
N GLU A 214 -5.72 -7.67 -27.43
CA GLU A 214 -5.65 -6.83 -28.63
C GLU A 214 -6.32 -5.47 -28.38
N MET A 215 -6.00 -4.48 -29.23
CA MET A 215 -6.66 -3.19 -29.20
C MET A 215 -8.17 -3.35 -29.45
N GLY A 216 -9.00 -2.79 -28.59
CA GLY A 216 -10.47 -2.91 -28.65
C GLY A 216 -11.05 -4.14 -27.94
N GLU A 217 -10.22 -5.10 -27.52
CA GLU A 217 -10.65 -6.18 -26.62
C GLU A 217 -10.79 -5.68 -25.18
N THR A 218 -11.37 -6.53 -24.32
CA THR A 218 -11.32 -6.31 -22.87
C THR A 218 -9.86 -6.33 -22.41
N LEU A 219 -9.43 -5.26 -21.74
CA LEU A 219 -8.04 -5.07 -21.33
C LEU A 219 -7.59 -6.23 -20.45
N ARG A 220 -6.43 -6.80 -20.77
CA ARG A 220 -5.76 -7.83 -19.97
C ARG A 220 -4.30 -7.48 -19.77
N LEU A 221 -3.87 -7.48 -18.52
CA LEU A 221 -2.52 -7.18 -18.09
C LEU A 221 -1.93 -8.37 -17.35
N GLU A 222 -0.71 -8.75 -17.74
CA GLU A 222 0.10 -9.73 -17.03
C GLU A 222 1.19 -9.00 -16.26
N GLN A 223 1.17 -9.09 -14.94
CA GLN A 223 2.25 -8.57 -14.11
C GLN A 223 3.50 -9.43 -14.27
N LEU A 224 4.63 -8.81 -14.64
CA LEU A 224 5.88 -9.53 -14.92
C LEU A 224 6.77 -9.69 -13.69
N LEU A 225 6.72 -8.70 -12.78
CA LEU A 225 7.42 -8.65 -11.50
C LEU A 225 6.51 -8.10 -10.41
N GLN A 226 6.79 -8.40 -9.15
CA GLN A 226 6.10 -7.76 -8.04
C GLN A 226 6.31 -6.25 -8.06
N VAL A 227 5.30 -5.50 -7.60
CA VAL A 227 5.36 -4.04 -7.53
C VAL A 227 6.39 -3.64 -6.47
N GLU A 228 7.19 -2.61 -6.75
CA GLU A 228 8.12 -2.04 -5.78
C GLU A 228 7.91 -0.52 -5.66
N GLY A 229 8.35 0.07 -4.55
CA GLY A 229 8.21 1.50 -4.31
C GLY A 229 9.27 2.01 -3.34
N ARG A 230 9.52 3.32 -3.38
CA ARG A 230 10.45 4.02 -2.49
C ARG A 230 9.84 5.33 -1.98
N GLU A 231 10.39 5.83 -0.89
CA GLU A 231 10.04 7.13 -0.28
C GLU A 231 10.71 8.27 -1.05
N VAL A 232 10.27 8.45 -2.30
CA VAL A 232 10.72 9.50 -3.21
C VAL A 232 9.49 10.28 -3.66
N GLY A 233 9.47 11.59 -3.49
CA GLY A 233 8.26 12.35 -3.79
C GLY A 233 8.40 13.86 -3.67
N SER A 234 7.47 14.59 -4.30
CA SER A 234 7.52 16.06 -4.33
C SER A 234 7.40 16.73 -2.96
N ALA A 235 6.69 16.13 -2.01
CA ALA A 235 6.54 16.65 -0.64
C ALA A 235 7.86 16.62 0.13
N LEU A 236 8.80 15.72 -0.20
CA LEU A 236 10.11 15.68 0.45
C LEU A 236 10.95 16.90 0.07
N ILE A 237 10.74 17.47 -1.13
CA ILE A 237 11.34 18.74 -1.53
C ILE A 237 10.79 19.86 -0.64
N ASP A 238 9.46 19.92 -0.45
CA ASP A 238 8.81 20.91 0.42
C ASP A 238 9.34 20.84 1.86
N ILE A 239 9.37 19.63 2.43
CA ILE A 239 9.82 19.38 3.80
C ILE A 239 11.28 19.80 3.97
N LYS A 240 12.18 19.43 3.05
CA LYS A 240 13.60 19.76 3.14
C LYS A 240 13.85 21.26 2.98
N VAL A 241 13.12 21.95 2.10
CA VAL A 241 13.22 23.41 2.02
C VAL A 241 12.70 24.07 3.28
N GLN A 242 11.58 23.61 3.85
CA GLN A 242 11.07 24.14 5.12
C GLN A 242 12.09 23.96 6.25
N GLN A 243 12.75 22.80 6.35
CA GLN A 243 13.82 22.56 7.33
C GLN A 243 15.02 23.48 7.10
N HIS A 244 15.43 23.66 5.84
CA HIS A 244 16.49 24.59 5.47
C HIS A 244 16.16 26.02 5.90
N LEU A 245 14.95 26.50 5.62
CA LEU A 245 14.45 27.80 6.06
C LEU A 245 14.44 27.92 7.58
N ALA A 246 13.88 26.93 8.29
CA ALA A 246 13.77 26.95 9.75
C ALA A 246 15.14 27.00 10.42
N SER A 247 16.12 26.25 9.92
CA SER A 247 17.50 26.27 10.45
C SER A 247 18.17 27.64 10.31
N ARG A 248 17.93 28.36 9.20
CA ARG A 248 18.47 29.70 8.97
C ARG A 248 17.72 30.75 9.80
N LEU A 249 16.40 30.62 9.91
CA LEU A 249 15.57 31.49 10.74
C LEU A 249 15.90 31.39 12.22
N ALA A 250 16.38 30.24 12.71
CA ALA A 250 16.84 30.07 14.09
C ALA A 250 18.06 30.96 14.44
N LEU A 251 18.74 31.53 13.43
CA LEU A 251 19.85 32.48 13.60
C LEU A 251 19.38 33.94 13.69
N VAL A 252 18.07 34.19 13.63
CA VAL A 252 17.43 35.51 13.65
C VAL A 252 16.73 35.71 15.00
N PRO A 253 17.22 36.58 15.89
CA PRO A 253 16.68 36.76 17.25
C PRO A 253 15.19 37.11 17.33
N GLU A 254 14.67 37.81 16.32
CA GLU A 254 13.29 38.30 16.25
C GLU A 254 12.30 37.19 15.88
N ILE A 255 12.78 36.05 15.37
CA ILE A 255 11.95 34.91 14.99
C ILE A 255 11.83 33.93 16.17
N LEU A 256 10.72 34.03 16.88
CA LEU A 256 10.43 33.18 18.05
C LEU A 256 10.09 31.73 17.68
N HIS A 257 9.54 31.52 16.48
CA HIS A 257 8.99 30.25 16.02
C HIS A 257 9.48 29.95 14.59
N PRO A 258 10.74 29.49 14.42
CA PRO A 258 11.34 29.27 13.11
C PRO A 258 10.60 28.27 12.22
N PRO A 259 10.16 27.08 12.69
CA PRO A 259 9.44 26.12 11.86
C PRO A 259 8.12 26.65 11.28
N GLU A 260 7.33 27.33 12.10
CA GLU A 260 6.05 27.94 11.72
C GLU A 260 6.24 29.14 10.79
N THR A 261 7.31 29.91 11.00
CA THR A 261 7.68 31.00 10.10
C THR A 261 8.12 30.47 8.74
N ALA A 262 8.93 29.40 8.72
CA ALA A 262 9.36 28.74 7.49
C ALA A 262 8.17 28.21 6.69
N GLU A 263 7.20 27.53 7.33
CA GLU A 263 5.98 27.06 6.69
C GLU A 263 5.23 28.20 5.99
N ARG A 264 5.09 29.34 6.66
CA ARG A 264 4.43 30.53 6.09
C ARG A 264 5.22 31.16 4.93
N MET A 265 6.54 31.10 4.96
CA MET A 265 7.40 31.57 3.86
C MET A 265 7.24 30.72 2.58
N MET A 266 6.82 29.46 2.72
CA MET A 266 6.61 28.55 1.58
C MET A 266 5.34 28.88 0.79
N LEU A 267 4.41 29.66 1.37
CA LEU A 267 3.16 30.02 0.72
C LEU A 267 3.39 30.93 -0.50
N GLY A 268 2.79 30.55 -1.63
CA GLY A 268 2.70 31.36 -2.83
C GLY A 268 3.95 31.40 -3.72
N ARG A 269 5.06 32.01 -3.28
CA ARG A 269 6.24 32.21 -4.16
C ARG A 269 7.06 30.93 -4.33
N PHE A 270 7.30 30.19 -3.25
CA PHE A 270 8.04 28.94 -3.33
C PHE A 270 7.30 27.89 -4.16
N GLU A 271 5.99 27.68 -3.91
CA GLU A 271 5.20 26.71 -4.67
C GLU A 271 5.25 26.96 -6.19
N ARG A 272 5.11 28.24 -6.61
CA ARG A 272 5.26 28.62 -8.02
C ARG A 272 6.67 28.34 -8.55
N PHE A 273 7.70 28.64 -7.76
CA PHE A 273 9.08 28.37 -8.14
C PHE A 273 9.33 26.87 -8.33
N LYS A 274 8.94 26.04 -7.36
CA LYS A 274 9.05 24.57 -7.39
C LYS A 274 8.33 23.99 -8.60
N CYS A 275 7.08 24.38 -8.84
CA CYS A 275 6.27 23.86 -9.93
C CYS A 275 6.78 24.27 -11.32
N SER A 276 7.48 25.39 -11.44
CA SER A 276 8.12 25.84 -12.69
C SER A 276 9.61 25.48 -12.77
N PHE A 277 10.13 24.72 -11.79
CA PHE A 277 11.55 24.36 -11.74
C PHE A 277 11.94 23.50 -12.94
N GLY A 278 13.01 23.90 -13.61
CA GLY A 278 13.49 23.25 -14.83
C GLY A 278 12.80 23.70 -16.12
N SER A 279 11.71 24.47 -16.08
CA SER A 279 11.08 25.00 -17.31
C SER A 279 12.02 25.96 -18.05
N PRO A 280 12.03 25.98 -19.41
CA PRO A 280 12.95 26.79 -20.21
C PRO A 280 13.01 28.29 -19.90
N GLY A 281 11.94 28.85 -19.29
CA GLY A 281 11.87 30.25 -18.89
C GLY A 281 12.40 30.57 -17.49
N MET A 282 12.77 29.56 -16.68
CA MET A 282 13.28 29.76 -15.33
C MET A 282 14.80 29.94 -15.35
N THR A 283 15.27 31.19 -15.40
CA THR A 283 16.70 31.55 -15.44
C THR A 283 17.18 32.26 -14.18
N ALA A 284 16.30 32.44 -13.19
CA ALA A 284 16.65 33.14 -11.96
C ALA A 284 17.63 32.29 -11.12
N PRO A 285 18.86 32.77 -10.86
CA PRO A 285 19.87 32.01 -10.13
C PRO A 285 19.57 31.89 -8.64
N LYS A 286 18.63 32.72 -8.14
CA LYS A 286 18.25 32.79 -6.73
C LYS A 286 16.74 32.95 -6.57
N LEU A 287 16.20 32.27 -5.56
CA LEU A 287 14.87 32.49 -5.03
C LEU A 287 14.97 33.43 -3.82
N PHE A 288 14.13 34.46 -3.80
CA PHE A 288 14.04 35.41 -2.68
C PHE A 288 12.71 35.18 -1.96
N LEU A 289 12.73 34.74 -0.71
CA LEU A 289 11.53 34.56 0.09
C LEU A 289 11.43 35.64 1.17
N PRO A 290 10.35 36.44 1.21
CA PRO A 290 10.17 37.43 2.26
C PRO A 290 10.04 36.71 3.61
N VAL A 291 10.81 37.14 4.61
CA VAL A 291 10.77 36.56 5.94
C VAL A 291 9.56 37.12 6.69
N VAL A 292 8.59 36.25 6.96
CA VAL A 292 7.30 36.69 7.45
C VAL A 292 7.40 37.16 8.90
N GLY A 293 7.08 38.43 9.15
CA GLY A 293 7.15 39.04 10.48
C GLY A 293 8.38 39.90 10.72
N LEU A 294 9.35 39.95 9.79
CA LEU A 294 10.43 40.93 9.82
C LEU A 294 9.99 42.24 9.15
N PRO A 295 10.23 43.42 9.78
CA PRO A 295 10.14 44.72 9.12
C PRO A 295 11.02 44.79 7.87
N ALA A 296 10.67 45.60 6.87
CA ALA A 296 11.49 45.78 5.66
C ALA A 296 12.86 46.42 5.98
N GLY A 297 13.89 46.10 5.19
CA GLY A 297 15.22 46.69 5.31
C GLY A 297 16.15 46.07 6.36
N LEU A 298 15.82 44.90 6.93
CA LEU A 298 16.70 44.23 7.90
C LEU A 298 17.61 43.20 7.22
N ASP A 299 18.87 43.20 7.60
CA ASP A 299 19.89 42.29 7.09
C ASP A 299 20.39 41.36 8.20
N TYR A 300 20.40 40.05 7.92
CA TYR A 300 21.01 39.04 8.78
C TYR A 300 21.94 38.17 7.93
N PRO A 301 23.20 38.59 7.71
CA PRO A 301 24.15 37.89 6.84
C PRO A 301 24.39 36.42 7.25
N GLN A 302 24.40 36.12 8.55
CA GLN A 302 24.54 34.77 9.09
C GLN A 302 23.38 33.84 8.72
N ALA A 303 22.20 34.40 8.48
CA ALA A 303 21.01 33.70 8.02
C ALA A 303 20.82 33.84 6.50
N GLY A 304 21.73 34.52 5.79
CA GLY A 304 21.62 34.91 4.39
C GLY A 304 20.33 35.67 4.07
N ILE A 305 19.93 36.58 4.96
CA ILE A 305 18.78 37.47 4.77
C ILE A 305 19.29 38.85 4.38
N ARG A 306 18.76 39.41 3.30
CA ARG A 306 19.01 40.77 2.84
C ARG A 306 17.70 41.48 2.53
N ASP A 307 17.54 42.71 3.00
CA ASP A 307 16.30 43.48 2.89
C ASP A 307 15.07 42.66 3.30
N SER A 308 15.21 41.92 4.41
CA SER A 308 14.18 41.04 4.98
C SER A 308 13.71 39.92 4.05
N HIS A 309 14.51 39.58 3.03
CA HIS A 309 14.32 38.43 2.16
C HIS A 309 15.43 37.41 2.38
N MET A 310 15.05 36.15 2.60
CA MET A 310 16.01 35.06 2.60
C MET A 310 16.34 34.69 1.15
N GLU A 311 17.63 34.71 0.82
CA GLU A 311 18.14 34.28 -0.49
C GLU A 311 18.42 32.78 -0.46
N ILE A 312 17.87 32.03 -1.43
CA ILE A 312 18.17 30.62 -1.65
C ILE A 312 18.72 30.46 -3.06
N ASP A 313 19.90 29.86 -3.18
CA ASP A 313 20.50 29.57 -4.48
C ASP A 313 19.72 28.50 -5.22
N GLN A 314 19.59 28.66 -6.54
CA GLN A 314 18.92 27.68 -7.39
C GLN A 314 19.55 26.29 -7.23
N ASP A 315 20.89 26.21 -7.09
CA ASP A 315 21.63 24.96 -6.90
C ASP A 315 21.20 24.22 -5.63
N THR A 316 20.84 24.94 -4.57
CA THR A 316 20.31 24.34 -3.33
C THR A 316 19.00 23.63 -3.62
N ILE A 317 18.08 24.28 -4.35
CA ILE A 317 16.81 23.66 -4.74
C ILE A 317 17.06 22.52 -5.73
N GLN A 318 17.97 22.69 -6.68
CA GLN A 318 18.31 21.66 -7.66
C GLN A 318 18.79 20.39 -6.97
N HIS A 319 19.65 20.49 -5.96
CA HIS A 319 20.13 19.33 -5.21
C HIS A 319 18.97 18.54 -4.57
N LEU A 320 17.93 19.23 -4.09
CA LEU A 320 16.74 18.56 -3.53
C LEU A 320 15.94 17.83 -4.61
N PHE A 321 15.85 18.38 -5.82
CA PHE A 321 15.27 17.68 -6.98
C PHE A 321 16.17 16.52 -7.45
N ASP A 322 17.49 16.68 -7.41
CA ASP A 322 18.47 15.66 -7.76
C ASP A 322 18.35 14.44 -6.87
N GLU A 323 18.25 14.64 -5.55
CA GLU A 323 17.99 13.55 -4.59
C GLU A 323 16.72 12.76 -4.92
N GLN A 324 15.65 13.44 -5.34
CA GLN A 324 14.41 12.75 -5.71
C GLN A 324 14.55 12.02 -7.04
N VAL A 325 15.10 12.66 -8.07
CA VAL A 325 15.20 12.03 -9.39
C VAL A 325 16.18 10.88 -9.39
N ASP A 326 17.30 10.97 -8.67
CA ASP A 326 18.29 9.90 -8.61
C ASP A 326 17.72 8.67 -7.90
N GLY A 327 17.00 8.86 -6.78
CA GLY A 327 16.29 7.77 -6.11
C GLY A 327 15.21 7.10 -6.97
N LEU A 328 14.54 7.87 -7.84
CA LEU A 328 13.59 7.36 -8.83
C LEU A 328 14.30 6.58 -9.96
N LEU A 329 15.41 7.11 -10.49
CA LEU A 329 16.19 6.47 -11.56
C LEU A 329 16.71 5.11 -11.08
N GLU A 330 17.32 5.07 -9.90
CA GLU A 330 17.79 3.83 -9.28
C GLU A 330 16.67 2.78 -9.12
N LEU A 331 15.48 3.20 -8.67
CA LEU A 331 14.34 2.29 -8.53
C LEU A 331 13.92 1.68 -9.88
N ILE A 332 13.89 2.49 -10.94
CA ILE A 332 13.57 2.00 -12.29
C ILE A 332 14.66 1.04 -12.78
N GLU A 333 15.94 1.38 -12.63
CA GLU A 333 17.05 0.52 -13.03
C GLU A 333 17.04 -0.83 -12.31
N GLU A 334 16.80 -0.85 -11.01
CA GLU A 334 16.66 -2.07 -10.23
C GLU A 334 15.56 -2.98 -10.78
N GLN A 335 14.40 -2.41 -11.12
CA GLN A 335 13.31 -3.17 -11.74
C GLN A 335 13.66 -3.68 -13.13
N LEU A 336 14.34 -2.88 -13.95
CA LEU A 336 14.80 -3.32 -15.26
C LEU A 336 15.81 -4.46 -15.16
N HIS A 337 16.76 -4.37 -14.23
CA HIS A 337 17.73 -5.45 -13.97
C HIS A 337 17.06 -6.69 -13.39
N ALA A 338 16.09 -6.54 -12.48
CA ALA A 338 15.30 -7.65 -11.97
C ALA A 338 14.50 -8.33 -13.10
N LEU A 339 13.94 -7.54 -14.03
CA LEU A 339 13.22 -8.07 -15.19
C LEU A 339 14.18 -8.86 -16.06
N LYS A 340 15.37 -8.33 -16.35
CA LYS A 340 16.35 -9.05 -17.17
C LYS A 340 16.77 -10.38 -16.53
N ARG A 341 16.94 -10.42 -15.22
CA ARG A 341 17.33 -11.63 -14.47
C ARG A 341 16.23 -12.69 -14.48
N ASN A 342 14.99 -12.27 -14.20
CA ASN A 342 13.87 -13.18 -13.96
C ASN A 342 13.05 -13.50 -15.23
N ARG A 343 13.13 -12.63 -16.25
CA ARG A 343 12.37 -12.67 -17.51
C ARG A 343 13.28 -12.23 -18.68
N PRO A 344 14.38 -12.94 -18.98
CA PRO A 344 15.42 -12.48 -19.91
C PRO A 344 14.98 -12.22 -21.35
N GLY A 345 13.81 -12.75 -21.75
CA GLY A 345 13.20 -12.55 -23.07
C GLY A 345 12.25 -11.36 -23.18
N GLU A 346 11.91 -10.70 -22.08
CA GLU A 346 11.02 -9.53 -22.10
C GLU A 346 11.83 -8.25 -22.42
N GLN A 347 11.21 -7.34 -23.18
CA GLN A 347 11.77 -6.04 -23.58
C GLN A 347 10.74 -4.97 -23.26
N VAL A 348 11.12 -3.96 -22.47
CA VAL A 348 10.25 -2.85 -22.10
C VAL A 348 10.12 -1.89 -23.28
N SER A 349 8.91 -1.75 -23.81
CA SER A 349 8.59 -0.85 -24.93
C SER A 349 8.43 0.60 -24.46
N TYR A 350 7.78 0.78 -23.30
CA TYR A 350 7.42 2.11 -22.81
C TYR A 350 7.71 2.28 -21.32
N LEU A 351 8.34 3.41 -20.98
CA LEU A 351 8.36 3.94 -19.62
C LEU A 351 7.28 5.00 -19.51
N ILE A 352 6.28 4.80 -18.65
CA ILE A 352 5.13 5.70 -18.56
C ILE A 352 5.12 6.37 -17.20
N MET A 353 5.30 7.68 -17.21
CA MET A 353 5.34 8.51 -16.02
C MET A 353 3.93 8.92 -15.59
N SER A 354 3.66 8.82 -14.29
CA SER A 354 2.43 9.24 -13.63
C SER A 354 2.74 9.89 -12.28
N GLY A 355 1.73 10.45 -11.63
CA GLY A 355 1.87 11.10 -10.32
C GLY A 355 2.24 12.59 -10.41
N GLY A 356 2.18 13.25 -9.26
CA GLY A 356 2.39 14.69 -9.14
C GLY A 356 3.82 15.15 -9.40
N LEU A 357 4.83 14.39 -8.95
CA LEU A 357 6.24 14.72 -9.18
C LEU A 357 6.60 14.62 -10.67
N SER A 358 5.99 13.69 -11.40
CA SER A 358 6.16 13.55 -12.85
C SER A 358 5.67 14.75 -13.66
N ALA A 359 4.91 15.68 -13.06
CA ALA A 359 4.54 16.93 -13.73
C ALA A 359 5.71 17.93 -13.85
N SER A 360 6.80 17.73 -13.10
CA SER A 360 7.99 18.58 -13.17
C SER A 360 8.75 18.34 -14.47
N GLU A 361 8.97 19.40 -15.25
CA GLU A 361 9.79 19.35 -16.47
C GLU A 361 11.25 18.96 -16.18
N TYR A 362 11.78 19.32 -15.00
CA TYR A 362 13.11 18.88 -14.56
C TYR A 362 13.20 17.36 -14.47
N ILE A 363 12.25 16.74 -13.77
CA ILE A 363 12.17 15.29 -13.59
C ILE A 363 11.98 14.60 -14.95
N GLN A 364 11.02 15.07 -15.76
CA GLN A 364 10.79 14.52 -17.10
C GLN A 364 12.05 14.55 -17.97
N ARG A 365 12.79 15.66 -17.97
CA ARG A 365 14.02 15.79 -18.75
C ARG A 365 15.10 14.83 -18.26
N ARG A 366 15.35 14.77 -16.96
CA ARG A 366 16.34 13.87 -16.34
C ARG A 366 16.04 12.40 -16.66
N VAL A 367 14.80 11.97 -16.45
CA VAL A 367 14.37 10.59 -16.75
C VAL A 367 14.50 10.26 -18.23
N LYS A 368 14.03 11.18 -19.10
CA LYS A 368 14.13 11.00 -20.55
C LYS A 368 15.58 10.90 -21.01
N THR A 369 16.42 11.84 -20.59
CA THR A 369 17.85 11.86 -20.94
C THR A 369 18.52 10.56 -20.49
N HIS A 370 18.23 10.08 -19.29
CA HIS A 370 18.84 8.88 -18.73
C HIS A 370 18.49 7.61 -19.51
N PHE A 371 17.20 7.36 -19.78
CA PHE A 371 16.75 6.10 -20.40
C PHE A 371 16.67 6.11 -21.93
N GLU A 372 16.55 7.28 -22.58
CA GLU A 372 16.51 7.35 -24.05
C GLU A 372 17.89 7.62 -24.68
N SER A 373 18.81 8.28 -23.96
CA SER A 373 20.07 8.76 -24.54
C SER A 373 21.32 8.66 -23.63
N GLY A 374 21.14 8.25 -22.36
CA GLY A 374 22.17 8.29 -21.33
C GLY A 374 22.65 6.90 -20.92
N ALA A 375 23.20 6.80 -19.71
CA ALA A 375 23.73 5.54 -19.19
C ALA A 375 22.66 4.43 -19.09
N GLY A 376 21.43 4.80 -18.73
CA GLY A 376 20.32 3.86 -18.67
C GLY A 376 19.97 3.22 -20.02
N ALA A 377 20.24 3.89 -21.15
CA ALA A 377 19.96 3.39 -22.49
C ALA A 377 20.78 2.12 -22.85
N GLU A 378 21.86 1.84 -22.11
CA GLU A 378 22.68 0.64 -22.30
C GLU A 378 22.05 -0.63 -21.69
N ILE A 379 20.97 -0.48 -20.91
CA ILE A 379 20.28 -1.61 -20.28
C ILE A 379 19.71 -2.55 -21.36
N PRO A 380 20.08 -3.85 -21.38
CA PRO A 380 19.80 -4.73 -22.53
C PRO A 380 18.32 -4.99 -22.85
N ASN A 381 17.42 -4.77 -21.89
CA ASN A 381 15.99 -5.04 -21.98
C ASN A 381 15.12 -3.79 -22.21
N ILE A 382 15.71 -2.67 -22.66
CA ILE A 382 14.97 -1.45 -23.00
C ILE A 382 15.30 -0.92 -24.41
N ARG A 383 15.70 -1.79 -25.35
CA ARG A 383 16.10 -1.34 -26.69
C ARG A 383 14.95 -0.65 -27.40
N GLY A 384 15.12 0.62 -27.73
CA GLY A 384 14.09 1.43 -28.37
C GLY A 384 12.95 1.85 -27.45
N LEU A 385 13.17 1.80 -26.13
CA LEU A 385 12.23 2.30 -25.13
C LEU A 385 11.90 3.77 -25.39
N ARG A 386 10.62 4.11 -25.21
CA ARG A 386 10.15 5.49 -25.28
C ARG A 386 9.51 5.90 -23.97
N MET A 387 9.83 7.10 -23.51
CA MET A 387 9.15 7.69 -22.37
C MET A 387 7.83 8.33 -22.80
N LEU A 388 6.75 7.99 -22.12
CA LEU A 388 5.42 8.58 -22.27
C LEU A 388 4.96 9.20 -20.96
N LEU A 389 3.99 10.10 -21.04
CA LEU A 389 3.27 10.63 -19.88
C LEU A 389 1.87 10.05 -19.88
N ALA A 390 1.33 9.74 -18.70
CA ALA A 390 -0.08 9.43 -18.59
C ALA A 390 -0.95 10.64 -19.01
N GLU A 391 -2.07 10.40 -19.70
CA GLU A 391 -3.01 11.46 -20.14
C GLU A 391 -3.38 12.43 -19.02
N ASN A 392 -3.63 11.91 -17.82
CA ASN A 392 -3.85 12.70 -16.61
C ASN A 392 -2.88 12.23 -15.51
N LEU A 393 -1.68 12.82 -15.47
CA LEU A 393 -0.62 12.47 -14.51
C LEU A 393 -1.13 12.33 -13.07
N GLN A 394 -1.88 13.32 -12.58
CA GLN A 394 -2.33 13.35 -11.19
C GLN A 394 -3.54 12.45 -10.90
N LEU A 395 -4.30 12.02 -11.91
CA LEU A 395 -5.56 11.27 -11.72
C LEU A 395 -5.47 9.79 -12.09
N ALA A 396 -4.32 9.32 -12.60
CA ALA A 396 -4.19 7.96 -13.12
C ALA A 396 -4.53 6.89 -12.08
N VAL A 397 -4.11 7.07 -10.82
CA VAL A 397 -4.44 6.13 -9.73
C VAL A 397 -5.95 6.04 -9.54
N VAL A 398 -6.63 7.16 -9.29
CA VAL A 398 -8.06 7.14 -8.97
C VAL A 398 -8.93 6.71 -10.15
N GLN A 399 -8.56 7.10 -11.37
CA GLN A 399 -9.23 6.65 -12.60
C GLN A 399 -8.96 5.17 -12.87
N GLY A 400 -7.78 4.68 -12.53
CA GLY A 400 -7.38 3.28 -12.59
C GLY A 400 -8.20 2.39 -11.66
N LEU A 401 -8.37 2.81 -10.40
CA LEU A 401 -9.21 2.11 -9.41
C LEU A 401 -10.64 1.90 -9.91
N VAL A 402 -11.27 2.98 -10.37
CA VAL A 402 -12.65 2.92 -10.87
C VAL A 402 -12.73 2.14 -12.18
N SER A 403 -11.75 2.31 -13.07
CA SER A 403 -11.68 1.57 -14.34
C SER A 403 -11.55 0.07 -14.14
N TYR A 404 -10.74 -0.36 -13.16
CA TYR A 404 -10.56 -1.77 -12.83
C TYR A 404 -11.90 -2.41 -12.47
N ARG A 405 -12.61 -1.79 -11.53
CA ARG A 405 -13.88 -2.30 -11.04
C ARG A 405 -15.00 -2.19 -12.07
N ALA A 406 -15.06 -1.10 -12.83
CA ALA A 406 -16.02 -0.93 -13.92
C ALA A 406 -15.87 -2.02 -15.00
N GLN A 407 -14.63 -2.38 -15.35
CA GLN A 407 -14.39 -3.49 -16.28
C GLN A 407 -14.79 -4.84 -15.67
N GLU A 408 -14.44 -5.09 -14.41
CA GLU A 408 -14.82 -6.33 -13.73
C GLU A 408 -16.33 -6.55 -13.72
N ILE A 409 -17.10 -5.50 -13.45
CA ILE A 409 -18.58 -5.52 -13.46
C ILE A 409 -19.11 -5.75 -14.89
N SER A 410 -18.65 -4.96 -15.85
CA SER A 410 -19.24 -4.95 -17.21
C SER A 410 -18.79 -6.08 -18.11
N LYS A 411 -17.58 -6.63 -17.89
CA LYS A 411 -16.98 -7.69 -18.70
C LYS A 411 -16.87 -9.02 -17.95
N GLY A 412 -17.22 -9.05 -16.66
CA GLY A 412 -17.11 -10.24 -15.81
C GLY A 412 -15.67 -10.67 -15.52
N ARG A 413 -14.69 -9.79 -15.76
CA ARG A 413 -13.27 -10.07 -15.52
C ARG A 413 -12.46 -8.79 -15.23
N PRO A 414 -11.52 -8.82 -14.28
CA PRO A 414 -10.66 -7.68 -14.00
C PRO A 414 -9.56 -7.53 -15.07
N PRO A 415 -8.97 -6.32 -15.24
CA PRO A 415 -7.79 -6.12 -16.07
C PRO A 415 -6.57 -6.93 -15.65
N ILE A 416 -6.39 -7.14 -14.34
CA ILE A 416 -5.27 -7.89 -13.74
C ILE A 416 -5.85 -9.12 -13.04
N GLU A 417 -5.57 -10.31 -13.57
CA GLU A 417 -6.07 -11.59 -13.04
C GLU A 417 -5.03 -12.35 -12.20
N GLN A 418 -3.76 -12.07 -12.45
CA GLN A 418 -2.62 -12.69 -11.77
C GLN A 418 -1.68 -11.61 -11.28
N ARG A 419 -1.36 -11.67 -9.98
CA ARG A 419 -0.41 -10.77 -9.33
C ARG A 419 0.84 -11.52 -8.92
N CYS A 420 1.97 -10.85 -8.90
CA CYS A 420 3.20 -11.39 -8.35
C CYS A 420 3.25 -11.09 -6.85
N ALA A 421 3.38 -12.13 -6.00
CA ALA A 421 3.39 -11.97 -4.56
C ALA A 421 4.55 -11.05 -4.10
N PRO A 422 4.29 -9.96 -3.37
CA PRO A 422 5.34 -9.01 -2.97
C PRO A 422 6.24 -9.54 -1.83
N VAL A 423 5.72 -10.51 -1.06
CA VAL A 423 6.38 -11.13 0.09
C VAL A 423 6.09 -12.63 0.11
N SER A 424 6.88 -13.39 0.87
CA SER A 424 6.63 -14.81 1.10
C SER A 424 5.70 -15.00 2.29
N TYR A 425 4.70 -15.87 2.14
CA TYR A 425 3.76 -16.27 3.19
C TYR A 425 3.98 -17.74 3.56
N GLY A 426 4.14 -18.00 4.85
CA GLY A 426 4.36 -19.33 5.39
C GLY A 426 3.42 -19.68 6.53
N VAL A 427 3.45 -20.95 6.93
CA VAL A 427 2.76 -21.46 8.12
C VAL A 427 3.75 -22.20 9.00
N VAL A 428 3.66 -21.98 10.31
CA VAL A 428 4.47 -22.68 11.30
C VAL A 428 3.91 -24.08 11.50
N VAL A 429 4.73 -25.09 11.22
CA VAL A 429 4.39 -26.51 11.25
C VAL A 429 5.52 -27.32 11.89
N ASN A 430 5.25 -28.58 12.20
CA ASN A 430 6.31 -29.51 12.53
C ASN A 430 6.58 -30.42 11.34
N GLN A 431 7.85 -30.65 11.10
CA GLN A 431 8.28 -31.48 9.98
C GLN A 431 8.87 -32.77 10.51
N LYS A 432 8.64 -33.88 9.81
CA LYS A 432 9.21 -35.17 10.20
C LYS A 432 10.73 -35.04 10.22
N TYR A 433 11.35 -35.40 11.34
CA TYR A 433 12.78 -35.18 11.52
C TYR A 433 13.59 -35.96 10.49
N SER A 434 14.55 -35.25 9.90
CA SER A 434 15.57 -35.74 8.99
C SER A 434 16.87 -35.01 9.33
N GLN A 435 17.94 -35.76 9.56
CA GLN A 435 19.23 -35.20 9.96
C GLN A 435 19.81 -34.24 8.92
N GLN A 436 19.56 -34.48 7.62
CA GLN A 436 20.05 -33.61 6.54
C GLN A 436 19.38 -32.23 6.55
N ARG A 437 18.09 -32.16 6.93
CA ARG A 437 17.29 -30.93 6.85
C ARG A 437 17.20 -30.18 8.18
N HIS A 438 17.26 -30.89 9.29
CA HIS A 438 16.95 -30.35 10.62
C HIS A 438 18.13 -30.46 11.58
N PHE A 439 19.35 -30.46 11.05
CA PHE A 439 20.55 -30.46 11.88
C PHE A 439 20.55 -29.22 12.79
N GLY A 440 20.76 -29.43 14.10
CA GLY A 440 20.76 -28.35 15.09
C GLY A 440 19.37 -27.77 15.44
N GLN A 441 18.29 -28.25 14.81
CA GLN A 441 16.94 -27.80 15.14
C GLN A 441 16.40 -28.52 16.38
N ARG A 442 15.40 -27.92 17.04
CA ARG A 442 14.70 -28.55 18.17
C ARG A 442 13.86 -29.73 17.67
N VAL A 443 13.99 -30.88 18.34
CA VAL A 443 13.31 -32.13 17.97
C VAL A 443 12.53 -32.67 19.15
N VAL A 444 11.30 -33.12 18.91
CA VAL A 444 10.48 -33.79 19.92
C VAL A 444 9.93 -35.11 19.37
N ARG A 445 9.69 -36.07 20.25
CA ARG A 445 9.13 -37.39 19.92
C ARG A 445 7.63 -37.42 20.27
N ASP A 446 6.79 -37.77 19.30
CA ASP A 446 5.34 -37.93 19.49
C ASP A 446 5.08 -39.26 20.22
N LYS A 447 4.37 -39.22 21.35
CA LYS A 447 4.08 -40.40 22.19
C LYS A 447 3.05 -41.34 21.56
N ARG A 448 2.24 -40.85 20.61
CA ARG A 448 1.13 -41.59 19.98
C ARG A 448 1.61 -42.56 18.90
N ASP A 449 2.67 -42.19 18.18
CA ASP A 449 3.22 -42.98 17.07
C ASP A 449 4.75 -43.20 17.14
N GLY A 450 5.43 -42.63 18.15
CA GLY A 450 6.86 -42.78 18.37
C GLY A 450 7.75 -41.99 17.41
N GLN A 451 7.18 -41.24 16.46
CA GLN A 451 7.93 -40.50 15.44
C GLN A 451 8.60 -39.25 16.00
N ARG A 452 9.73 -38.85 15.40
CA ARG A 452 10.45 -37.62 15.74
C ARG A 452 10.05 -36.49 14.79
N TRP A 453 9.82 -35.31 15.34
CA TRP A 453 9.40 -34.11 14.65
C TRP A 453 10.34 -32.95 14.98
N ALA A 454 10.85 -32.26 13.96
CA ALA A 454 11.47 -30.96 14.11
C ALA A 454 10.36 -29.92 14.33
N VAL A 455 10.46 -29.12 15.39
CA VAL A 455 9.39 -28.20 15.81
C VAL A 455 9.64 -26.78 15.37
N ASP A 456 8.55 -25.99 15.29
CA ASP A 456 8.59 -24.56 14.92
C ASP A 456 9.22 -24.30 13.53
N GLN A 457 9.06 -25.25 12.62
CA GLN A 457 9.56 -25.15 11.24
C GLN A 457 8.58 -24.33 10.40
N ILE A 458 9.08 -23.67 9.36
CA ILE A 458 8.25 -22.86 8.48
C ILE A 458 8.05 -23.61 7.17
N GLU A 459 6.79 -23.75 6.76
CA GLU A 459 6.47 -24.13 5.39
C GLU A 459 6.02 -22.91 4.61
N TRP A 460 6.82 -22.52 3.62
CA TRP A 460 6.50 -21.44 2.69
C TRP A 460 5.47 -21.91 1.67
N LEU A 461 4.26 -21.34 1.77
CA LEU A 461 3.10 -21.67 0.94
C LEU A 461 3.08 -20.84 -0.35
N ILE A 462 3.44 -19.56 -0.22
CA ILE A 462 3.57 -18.61 -1.32
C ILE A 462 4.94 -17.96 -1.16
N ARG A 463 5.74 -17.92 -2.22
CA ARG A 463 7.05 -17.28 -2.22
C ARG A 463 6.97 -15.94 -2.95
N LYS A 464 7.81 -14.98 -2.53
CA LYS A 464 7.94 -13.69 -3.22
C LYS A 464 8.17 -13.93 -4.73
N GLY A 465 7.38 -13.28 -5.57
CA GLY A 465 7.40 -13.43 -7.03
C GLY A 465 6.51 -14.56 -7.60
N ASP A 466 5.92 -15.42 -6.76
CA ASP A 466 4.95 -16.41 -7.23
C ASP A 466 3.73 -15.69 -7.82
N LYS A 467 3.20 -16.22 -8.93
CA LYS A 467 1.96 -15.73 -9.53
C LYS A 467 0.77 -16.25 -8.74
N VAL A 468 -0.04 -15.35 -8.20
CA VAL A 468 -1.24 -15.69 -7.45
C VAL A 468 -2.48 -15.11 -8.11
N THR A 469 -3.58 -15.86 -8.03
CA THR A 469 -4.91 -15.47 -8.51
C THR A 469 -5.82 -15.20 -7.32
N ASP A 470 -6.96 -14.54 -7.56
CA ASP A 470 -7.98 -14.30 -6.53
C ASP A 470 -8.63 -15.60 -6.01
N ASN A 471 -8.37 -16.76 -6.63
CA ASN A 471 -8.78 -18.06 -6.11
C ASN A 471 -7.91 -18.55 -4.94
N GLY A 472 -6.72 -17.98 -4.77
CA GLY A 472 -5.79 -18.35 -3.71
C GLY A 472 -5.16 -19.74 -3.86
N LEU A 473 -4.54 -20.20 -2.78
CA LEU A 473 -3.90 -21.50 -2.62
C LEU A 473 -4.64 -22.35 -1.59
N GLU A 474 -5.01 -23.57 -1.94
CA GLU A 474 -5.52 -24.54 -0.97
C GLU A 474 -4.38 -25.35 -0.34
N LYS A 475 -4.39 -25.41 1.00
CA LYS A 475 -3.49 -26.26 1.76
C LYS A 475 -4.26 -27.21 2.66
N MET A 476 -3.91 -28.49 2.62
CA MET A 476 -4.44 -29.52 3.50
C MET A 476 -3.68 -29.56 4.80
N PHE A 477 -4.41 -29.60 5.91
CA PHE A 477 -3.88 -29.73 7.26
C PHE A 477 -4.37 -31.04 7.89
N LYS A 478 -3.50 -31.61 8.73
CA LYS A 478 -3.80 -32.79 9.53
C LYS A 478 -3.53 -32.44 10.99
N ALA A 479 -4.49 -32.71 11.85
CA ALA A 479 -4.36 -32.54 13.29
C ALA A 479 -4.64 -33.88 14.00
N LYS A 480 -3.67 -34.36 14.77
CA LYS A 480 -3.85 -35.51 15.66
C LYS A 480 -4.37 -34.99 17.00
N LEU A 481 -5.52 -35.45 17.48
CA LEU A 481 -6.17 -34.97 18.69
C LEU A 481 -6.18 -36.07 19.75
N SER A 482 -5.68 -35.78 20.95
CA SER A 482 -5.92 -36.61 22.13
C SER A 482 -7.33 -36.36 22.71
N PRO A 483 -7.89 -37.27 23.52
CA PRO A 483 -9.25 -37.09 24.08
C PRO A 483 -9.47 -35.76 24.80
N ALA A 484 -8.44 -35.23 25.47
CA ALA A 484 -8.50 -33.93 26.16
C ALA A 484 -8.65 -32.72 25.21
N GLN A 485 -8.49 -32.92 23.90
CA GLN A 485 -8.46 -31.86 22.90
C GLN A 485 -9.61 -31.90 21.92
N TYR A 486 -10.50 -32.88 21.99
CA TYR A 486 -11.59 -33.02 21.04
C TYR A 486 -12.50 -31.79 20.95
N ARG A 487 -12.54 -30.99 22.03
CA ARG A 487 -13.31 -29.74 22.14
C ARG A 487 -12.45 -28.48 22.01
N LYS A 488 -11.12 -28.60 21.91
CA LYS A 488 -10.24 -27.44 21.74
C LYS A 488 -10.19 -27.06 20.25
N PRO A 489 -10.23 -25.77 19.91
CA PRO A 489 -10.05 -25.36 18.53
C PRO A 489 -8.60 -25.60 18.10
N TRP A 490 -8.40 -25.81 16.81
CA TRP A 490 -7.08 -25.89 16.20
C TRP A 490 -6.51 -24.51 15.95
N GLN A 491 -5.20 -24.33 16.14
CA GLN A 491 -4.52 -23.08 15.88
C GLN A 491 -3.27 -23.26 15.03
N ALA A 492 -3.04 -22.35 14.09
CA ALA A 492 -1.78 -22.23 13.36
C ALA A 492 -1.32 -20.78 13.25
N GLN A 493 -0.01 -20.58 13.43
CA GLN A 493 0.64 -19.30 13.18
C GLN A 493 1.01 -19.21 11.70
N PHE A 494 0.55 -18.15 11.04
CA PHE A 494 0.99 -17.78 9.71
C PHE A 494 2.04 -16.68 9.84
N VAL A 495 3.03 -16.74 8.96
CA VAL A 495 4.22 -15.91 9.00
C VAL A 495 4.49 -15.27 7.66
N VAL A 496 5.25 -14.19 7.69
CA VAL A 496 5.65 -13.42 6.50
C VAL A 496 7.16 -13.16 6.52
N SER A 497 7.79 -13.16 5.34
CA SER A 497 9.17 -12.72 5.15
C SER A 497 9.33 -11.95 3.85
N THR A 498 10.10 -10.86 3.92
CA THR A 498 10.49 -10.01 2.77
C THR A 498 11.79 -10.49 2.12
N ARG A 499 12.43 -11.54 2.65
CA ARG A 499 13.71 -12.02 2.13
C ARG A 499 13.62 -12.65 0.74
N PRO A 500 14.73 -12.61 -0.03
CA PRO A 500 14.88 -13.41 -1.24
C PRO A 500 14.59 -14.90 -0.99
N ILE A 501 14.11 -15.61 -2.03
CA ILE A 501 13.68 -17.01 -1.93
C ILE A 501 14.79 -17.94 -1.41
N ASP A 502 16.02 -17.67 -1.82
CA ASP A 502 17.24 -18.40 -1.45
C ASP A 502 17.72 -18.12 -0.02
N ALA A 503 17.17 -17.09 0.63
CA ALA A 503 17.50 -16.67 1.99
C ALA A 503 16.31 -16.75 2.95
N LEU A 504 15.25 -17.50 2.58
CA LEU A 504 14.09 -17.69 3.45
C LEU A 504 14.46 -18.55 4.67
N PRO A 505 14.04 -18.14 5.89
CA PRO A 505 14.34 -18.89 7.09
C PRO A 505 13.62 -20.24 7.09
N GLN A 506 14.26 -21.23 7.70
CA GLN A 506 13.73 -22.60 7.80
C GLN A 506 12.83 -22.79 9.02
N SER A 507 13.06 -22.01 10.08
CA SER A 507 12.32 -22.13 11.33
C SER A 507 12.15 -20.78 12.04
N MET A 508 11.28 -20.76 13.05
CA MET A 508 11.03 -19.59 13.89
C MET A 508 12.22 -19.23 14.81
N ALA A 509 13.31 -20.00 14.79
CA ALA A 509 14.53 -19.65 15.49
C ALA A 509 15.22 -18.41 14.89
N GLU A 510 15.04 -18.17 13.59
CA GLU A 510 15.62 -17.06 12.84
C GLU A 510 14.74 -15.79 12.93
N LYS A 511 14.48 -15.35 14.17
CA LYS A 511 13.46 -14.32 14.49
C LYS A 511 13.61 -12.99 13.75
N ASP A 512 14.83 -12.61 13.39
CA ASP A 512 15.09 -11.36 12.68
C ASP A 512 14.69 -11.41 11.19
N HIS A 513 14.28 -12.58 10.69
CA HIS A 513 14.08 -12.83 9.25
C HIS A 513 12.66 -13.31 8.92
N VAL A 514 11.82 -13.52 9.95
CA VAL A 514 10.43 -13.96 9.83
C VAL A 514 9.59 -13.28 10.89
N ARG A 515 8.40 -12.83 10.51
CA ARG A 515 7.45 -12.21 11.43
C ARG A 515 6.16 -13.01 11.47
N THR A 516 5.54 -13.06 12.65
CA THR A 516 4.19 -13.62 12.78
C THR A 516 3.20 -12.64 12.19
N LEU A 517 2.44 -13.11 11.19
CA LEU A 517 1.42 -12.34 10.51
C LEU A 517 0.08 -12.41 11.26
N CYS A 518 -0.36 -13.63 11.57
CA CYS A 518 -1.59 -13.88 12.31
C CYS A 518 -1.64 -15.29 12.89
N THR A 519 -2.57 -15.53 13.80
CA THR A 519 -2.97 -16.85 14.27
C THR A 519 -4.36 -17.18 13.76
N VAL A 520 -4.46 -18.26 12.98
CA VAL A 520 -5.75 -18.77 12.48
C VAL A 520 -6.24 -19.85 13.43
N THR A 521 -7.47 -19.68 13.93
CA THR A 521 -8.17 -20.61 14.80
C THR A 521 -9.34 -21.26 14.06
N VAL A 522 -9.41 -22.59 14.06
CA VAL A 522 -10.43 -23.40 13.37
C VAL A 522 -11.19 -24.25 14.38
N ASP A 523 -12.52 -24.22 14.35
CA ASP A 523 -13.32 -25.17 15.11
C ASP A 523 -13.32 -26.56 14.44
N LEU A 524 -12.61 -27.51 15.06
CA LEU A 524 -12.51 -28.87 14.54
C LEU A 524 -13.77 -29.71 14.78
N GLN A 525 -14.78 -29.25 15.51
CA GLN A 525 -16.02 -30.02 15.72
C GLN A 525 -16.80 -30.22 14.42
N LEU A 526 -16.53 -29.37 13.42
CA LEU A 526 -17.21 -29.33 12.12
C LEU A 526 -16.39 -29.99 11.00
N VAL A 527 -15.31 -30.68 11.37
CA VAL A 527 -14.37 -31.33 10.45
C VAL A 527 -14.47 -32.85 10.60
N ASP A 528 -14.36 -33.58 9.50
CA ASP A 528 -14.32 -35.05 9.52
C ASP A 528 -13.12 -35.57 10.32
N ARG A 529 -13.39 -36.50 11.24
CA ARG A 529 -12.38 -37.11 12.12
C ARG A 529 -12.39 -38.63 12.00
N HIS A 530 -11.19 -39.21 12.05
CA HIS A 530 -11.00 -40.66 12.03
C HIS A 530 -10.25 -41.12 13.27
N VAL A 531 -10.81 -42.08 14.01
CA VAL A 531 -10.15 -42.68 15.16
C VAL A 531 -8.98 -43.56 14.70
N ARG A 532 -7.82 -43.37 15.32
CA ARG A 532 -6.61 -44.20 15.16
C ARG A 532 -6.26 -44.91 16.47
N ASN A 533 -5.46 -45.98 16.36
CA ASN A 533 -5.11 -46.87 17.48
C ASN A 533 -6.35 -47.44 18.22
N LYS A 534 -7.39 -47.83 17.48
CA LYS A 534 -8.68 -48.30 18.05
C LYS A 534 -8.60 -49.68 18.70
N HIS A 535 -7.63 -50.51 18.31
CA HIS A 535 -7.53 -51.90 18.72
C HIS A 535 -6.63 -52.10 19.95
N TRP A 536 -6.96 -53.10 20.77
CA TRP A 536 -6.31 -53.41 22.05
C TRP A 536 -4.83 -53.81 21.95
N TRP A 537 -4.38 -54.27 20.78
CA TRP A 537 -2.98 -54.62 20.51
C TRP A 537 -2.11 -53.42 20.09
N ASN A 538 -2.67 -52.20 20.00
CA ASN A 538 -1.86 -51.01 19.74
C ASN A 538 -1.26 -50.50 21.05
N PHE A 539 0.07 -50.54 21.15
CA PHE A 539 0.80 -50.03 22.31
C PHE A 539 0.87 -48.49 22.37
N GLY A 540 0.44 -47.80 21.30
CA GLY A 540 0.39 -46.34 21.23
C GLY A 540 -0.96 -45.79 21.70
N GLU A 541 -0.96 -44.58 22.24
CA GLU A 541 -2.17 -43.92 22.75
C GLU A 541 -3.25 -43.75 21.67
N ARG A 542 -4.53 -43.86 22.05
CA ARG A 542 -5.68 -43.65 21.15
C ARG A 542 -5.85 -42.17 20.83
N TYR A 543 -6.02 -41.83 19.55
CA TYR A 543 -6.21 -40.45 19.09
C TYR A 543 -7.19 -40.35 17.92
N GLU A 544 -7.73 -39.16 17.68
CA GLU A 544 -8.50 -38.84 16.46
C GLU A 544 -7.62 -38.08 15.47
N LEU A 545 -7.81 -38.30 14.18
CA LEU A 545 -7.13 -37.57 13.11
C LEU A 545 -8.16 -36.74 12.35
N ALA A 546 -8.04 -35.42 12.43
CA ALA A 546 -8.86 -34.48 11.67
C ALA A 546 -8.16 -34.08 10.37
N HIS A 547 -8.93 -34.02 9.27
CA HIS A 547 -8.46 -33.55 7.96
C HIS A 547 -9.31 -32.40 7.46
N PHE A 548 -8.67 -31.27 7.17
CA PHE A 548 -9.36 -30.11 6.60
C PHE A 548 -8.45 -29.36 5.64
N ARG A 549 -9.03 -28.51 4.80
CA ARG A 549 -8.27 -27.62 3.92
C ARG A 549 -8.52 -26.18 4.31
N LEU A 550 -7.46 -25.38 4.30
CA LEU A 550 -7.57 -23.93 4.33
C LEU A 550 -7.21 -23.40 2.95
N ARG A 551 -8.05 -22.52 2.43
CA ARG A 551 -7.77 -21.73 1.24
C ARG A 551 -7.24 -20.39 1.68
N LEU A 552 -6.02 -20.07 1.26
CA LEU A 552 -5.33 -18.81 1.47
C LEU A 552 -5.50 -17.95 0.23
N ILE A 553 -6.16 -16.80 0.35
CA ILE A 553 -6.40 -15.89 -0.77
C ILE A 553 -5.59 -14.63 -0.49
N PRO A 554 -4.42 -14.43 -1.12
CA PRO A 554 -3.71 -13.17 -1.03
C PRO A 554 -4.41 -12.12 -1.90
N GLY A 555 -4.76 -10.99 -1.33
CA GLY A 555 -5.05 -9.78 -2.09
C GLY A 555 -3.77 -8.99 -2.36
N SER A 556 -3.90 -7.75 -2.86
CA SER A 556 -2.73 -6.90 -3.17
C SER A 556 -1.81 -6.74 -1.95
N PHE A 557 -2.36 -6.63 -0.74
CA PHE A 557 -1.61 -6.67 0.53
C PHE A 557 -2.46 -7.14 1.72
N ASP A 558 -3.38 -8.08 1.52
CA ASP A 558 -4.07 -8.75 2.62
C ASP A 558 -4.04 -10.27 2.42
N LEU A 559 -4.34 -11.04 3.46
CA LEU A 559 -4.43 -12.50 3.37
C LEU A 559 -5.74 -12.97 3.99
N LYS A 560 -6.61 -13.55 3.17
CA LYS A 560 -7.89 -14.09 3.63
C LYS A 560 -7.81 -15.60 3.75
N PHE A 561 -8.46 -16.15 4.77
CA PHE A 561 -8.51 -17.59 5.02
C PHE A 561 -9.94 -18.10 4.90
N ARG A 562 -10.13 -19.23 4.21
CA ARG A 562 -11.43 -19.93 4.13
C ARG A 562 -11.27 -21.40 4.45
N LEU A 563 -12.16 -21.94 5.27
CA LEU A 563 -12.18 -23.36 5.62
C LEU A 563 -12.98 -24.16 4.59
N LEU A 564 -12.45 -25.32 4.21
CA LEU A 564 -13.08 -26.30 3.34
C LEU A 564 -13.10 -27.66 4.06
N SER A 565 -14.32 -28.17 4.29
CA SER A 565 -14.58 -29.47 4.93
C SER A 565 -15.53 -30.28 4.04
N GLY A 566 -15.22 -31.55 3.78
CA GLY A 566 -16.06 -32.43 2.93
C GLY A 566 -16.31 -31.92 1.49
N GLY A 567 -15.44 -31.05 0.95
CA GLY A 567 -15.60 -30.43 -0.37
C GLY A 567 -16.58 -29.25 -0.41
N ARG A 568 -17.16 -28.84 0.72
CA ARG A 568 -18.00 -27.64 0.85
C ARG A 568 -17.21 -26.49 1.48
N LEU A 569 -17.41 -25.29 0.93
CA LEU A 569 -16.88 -24.06 1.49
C LEU A 569 -17.70 -23.72 2.72
N VAL A 570 -17.06 -23.67 3.88
CA VAL A 570 -17.75 -23.33 5.12
C VAL A 570 -17.51 -21.83 5.35
N ASN A 571 -18.61 -21.07 5.41
CA ASN A 571 -18.61 -19.61 5.24
C ASN A 571 -17.65 -18.88 6.19
N SER A 572 -17.01 -17.82 5.68
CA SER A 572 -15.96 -17.06 6.35
C SER A 572 -16.43 -15.87 7.18
N GLU A 573 -17.73 -15.59 7.27
CA GLU A 573 -18.23 -14.33 7.85
C GLU A 573 -19.11 -14.47 9.08
N ASP A 574 -19.26 -15.64 9.69
CA ASP A 574 -19.53 -15.73 11.14
C ASP A 574 -19.18 -17.14 11.66
N ASP A 575 -18.49 -17.16 12.80
CA ASP A 575 -18.26 -18.26 13.75
C ASP A 575 -17.16 -19.33 13.57
N GLN A 576 -16.62 -19.65 12.38
CA GLN A 576 -15.81 -20.89 12.24
C GLN A 576 -14.30 -20.76 12.06
N VAL A 577 -13.84 -19.67 11.44
CA VAL A 577 -12.40 -19.34 11.32
C VAL A 577 -12.16 -17.99 11.94
N LYS A 578 -11.48 -17.97 13.09
CA LYS A 578 -11.09 -16.71 13.76
C LYS A 578 -9.64 -16.43 13.43
N VAL A 579 -9.38 -15.24 12.88
CA VAL A 579 -8.02 -14.80 12.57
C VAL A 579 -7.64 -13.71 13.54
N ASP A 580 -6.68 -14.00 14.40
CA ASP A 580 -6.08 -13.03 15.30
C ASP A 580 -4.84 -12.42 14.67
N TRP A 581 -4.88 -11.12 14.44
CA TRP A 581 -3.84 -10.38 13.75
C TRP A 581 -2.95 -9.56 14.67
N SER A 582 -3.06 -9.70 16.00
CA SER A 582 -2.19 -9.01 16.95
C SER A 582 -0.76 -9.55 16.90
N GLY A 583 -0.03 -9.23 15.83
CA GLY A 583 1.37 -9.59 15.60
C GLY A 583 2.37 -8.58 16.16
N GLY A 584 1.94 -7.60 16.95
CA GLY A 584 2.78 -6.61 17.62
C GLY A 584 2.83 -6.82 19.13
N GLY A 585 3.74 -7.65 19.62
CA GLY A 585 4.21 -7.58 21.01
C GLY A 585 3.89 -8.75 21.95
N SER A 586 2.89 -9.59 21.70
CA SER A 586 2.71 -10.80 22.53
C SER A 586 3.45 -11.98 21.90
N HIS A 587 4.75 -12.06 22.14
CA HIS A 587 5.44 -13.33 22.01
C HIS A 587 4.70 -14.34 22.88
N ARG A 588 4.25 -15.46 22.30
CA ARG A 588 4.15 -16.68 23.11
C ARG A 588 5.54 -16.87 23.68
N GLN A 589 5.70 -16.62 24.98
CA GLN A 589 6.81 -17.21 25.70
C GLN A 589 6.82 -18.69 25.33
N SER A 590 7.99 -19.19 24.98
CA SER A 590 8.25 -20.60 24.73
C SER A 590 7.99 -21.40 26.02
N THR A 591 6.73 -21.54 26.40
CA THR A 591 6.26 -22.51 27.39
C THR A 591 5.56 -23.61 26.61
N THR A 592 6.31 -24.27 25.73
CA THR A 592 5.86 -25.50 25.08
C THR A 592 5.85 -26.59 26.15
N SER A 593 4.73 -26.68 26.87
CA SER A 593 4.43 -27.86 27.67
C SER A 593 4.24 -29.06 26.74
N ASN A 594 4.35 -30.27 27.27
CA ASN A 594 4.10 -31.49 26.47
C ASN A 594 2.68 -31.53 25.88
N ASP A 595 1.74 -30.72 26.37
CA ASP A 595 0.34 -30.68 25.94
C ASP A 595 0.12 -29.81 24.68
N ASP A 596 1.05 -28.90 24.34
CA ASP A 596 0.98 -28.08 23.10
C ASP A 596 1.49 -28.83 21.87
N LEU A 597 2.20 -29.95 22.09
CA LEU A 597 2.53 -30.91 21.04
C LEU A 597 1.29 -31.62 20.50
N ASP A 598 0.16 -31.52 21.17
CA ASP A 598 -0.95 -32.37 20.83
C ASP A 598 -1.82 -31.78 19.70
N GLN A 599 -1.54 -30.59 19.14
CA GLN A 599 -2.26 -30.04 17.96
C GLN A 599 -1.43 -30.06 16.66
N TRP A 600 -0.48 -30.99 16.55
CA TRP A 600 0.52 -30.94 15.50
C TRP A 600 0.00 -30.98 14.07
N HIS A 601 0.54 -30.05 13.28
CA HIS A 601 0.50 -30.00 11.82
C HIS A 601 1.49 -31.01 11.26
N THR A 602 1.02 -32.15 10.76
CA THR A 602 1.91 -33.15 10.13
C THR A 602 1.57 -33.29 8.65
N MET A 603 2.53 -32.96 7.78
CA MET A 603 2.42 -33.16 6.33
C MET A 603 2.53 -34.67 5.99
N SER A 604 1.87 -35.09 4.91
CA SER A 604 2.28 -36.30 4.15
C SER A 604 3.39 -35.95 3.18
#